data_AF-A0AAD3ZBF9-F1
#
_entry.id   AF-A0AAD3ZBF9-F1
#
_cell.length_a   1.000
_cell.length_b   1.000
_cell.length_c   1.000
_cell.angle_alpha   90.00
_cell.angle_beta   90.00
_cell.angle_gamma   90.00
#
_symmetry.space_group_name_H-M   'P 1'
#
loop_
_entity.id
_entity.type
_entity.pdbx_description
1 polymer ?
#
loop_
_entity_poly.entity_id
_entity_poly.type
_entity_poly.pdbx_seq_one_letter_code
_entity_poly.pdbx_strand_id
1 'polypeptide(L)' 'MVSADLIFKIAGIAMIVSVIHSVIKQAGKDEYLWMVTLTGVVLVLSLVINVVADFFRAVRTTFQLP' A
#
# COMPACT_ATOMS: atom_id res chain seq x y z
N MET A 1 -5.16 11.70 -15.46
CA MET A 1 -4.94 10.25 -15.72
C MET A 1 -4.29 9.68 -14.47
N VAL A 2 -4.82 8.61 -13.88
CA VAL A 2 -4.09 7.90 -12.82
C VAL A 2 -2.77 7.47 -13.45
N SER A 3 -1.66 8.02 -12.97
CA SER A 3 -0.33 7.72 -13.50
C SER A 3 -0.11 6.21 -13.39
N ALA A 4 0.24 5.55 -14.49
CA ALA A 4 0.47 4.10 -14.51
C ALA A 4 1.44 3.67 -13.39
N ASP A 5 2.36 4.56 -13.01
CA ASP A 5 3.26 4.44 -11.86
C ASP A 5 2.55 4.03 -10.55
N LEU A 6 1.41 4.65 -10.21
CA LEU A 6 0.67 4.34 -8.98
C LEU A 6 0.11 2.90 -9.02
N ILE A 7 -0.42 2.50 -10.17
CA ILE A 7 -0.99 1.16 -10.37
C ILE A 7 0.11 0.09 -10.31
N PHE A 8 1.24 0.34 -10.98
CA PHE A 8 2.41 -0.55 -10.92
C PHE A 8 2.97 -0.67 -9.51
N LYS A 9 3.01 0.43 -8.75
CA LYS A 9 3.47 0.43 -7.36
C LYS A 9 2.57 -0.40 -6.45
N ILE A 10 1.24 -0.26 -6.58
CA ILE A 10 0.28 -1.08 -5.83
C ILE A 10 0.40 -2.56 -6.21
N ALA A 11 0.48 -2.87 -7.51
CA ALA A 11 0.60 -4.24 -8.02
C ALA A 11 1.90 -4.92 -7.55
N GLY A 12 3.03 -4.21 -7.57
CA GLY A 12 4.31 -4.72 -7.09
C GLY A 12 4.28 -5.06 -5.60
N ILE A 13 3.69 -4.18 -4.78
CA ILE A 13 3.51 -4.42 -3.34
C ILE A 13 2.61 -5.65 -3.11
N ALA A 14 1.48 -5.75 -3.82
CA ALA A 14 0.56 -6.88 -3.71
C ALA A 14 1.23 -8.22 -4.10
N MET A 15 2.06 -8.22 -5.15
CA MET A 15 2.81 -9.39 -5.58
C MET A 15 3.79 -9.85 -4.48
N ILE A 16 4.59 -8.93 -3.93
CA ILE A 16 5.55 -9.25 -2.86
C ILE A 16 4.85 -9.81 -1.63
N VAL A 17 3.77 -9.16 -1.18
CA VAL A 17 3.00 -9.62 -0.01
C VAL A 17 2.43 -11.03 -0.25
N SER A 18 1.90 -11.31 -1.44
CA SER A 18 1.36 -12.62 -1.79
C SER A 18 2.44 -13.72 -1.81
N VAL A 19 3.63 -13.39 -2.33
CA VAL A 19 4.78 -14.32 -2.33
C VAL A 19 5.23 -14.60 -0.90
N ILE A 20 5.39 -13.59 -0.05
CA ILE A 20 5.78 -13.76 1.36
C ILE A 20 4.74 -14.62 2.11
N HIS A 21 3.45 -14.34 1.91
CA HIS A 21 2.37 -15.12 2.52
C HIS A 21 2.43 -16.59 2.08
N SER A 22 2.66 -16.83 0.78
CA SER A 22 2.77 -18.19 0.21
C SER A 22 3.98 -18.95 0.73
N VAL A 23 5.12 -18.27 0.91
CA VAL A 23 6.35 -18.85 1.45
C VAL A 23 6.20 -19.21 2.93
N ILE A 24 5.62 -18.32 3.75
CA ILE A 24 5.36 -18.58 5.17
C ILE A 24 4.40 -19.74 5.37
N LYS A 25 3.35 -19.82 4.53
CA LYS A 25 2.40 -20.94 4.53
C LYS A 25 3.09 -22.26 4.22
N GLN A 26 3.98 -22.29 3.22
CA GLN A 26 4.76 -23.48 2.88
C GLN A 26 5.79 -23.84 3.95
N ALA A 27 6.30 -22.86 4.69
CA ALA A 27 7.22 -23.09 5.81
C ALA A 27 6.53 -23.65 7.07
N GLY A 28 5.20 -23.86 7.06
CA GLY A 28 4.43 -24.35 8.21
C GLY A 28 4.38 -23.36 9.38
N LYS A 29 4.64 -22.07 9.12
CA LYS A 29 4.75 -21.01 10.12
C LYS A 29 3.47 -20.19 10.20
N ASP A 30 2.38 -20.84 10.59
CA ASP A 30 1.05 -20.25 10.54
C ASP A 30 0.85 -19.03 11.45
N GLU A 31 1.63 -18.92 12.54
CA GLU A 31 1.64 -17.73 13.42
C GLU A 31 1.96 -16.43 12.67
N TYR A 32 2.76 -16.50 11.60
CA TYR A 32 3.18 -15.31 10.86
C TYR A 32 2.22 -14.95 9.72
N LEU A 33 1.29 -15.84 9.34
CA LEU A 33 0.33 -15.58 8.26
C LEU A 33 -0.59 -14.39 8.59
N TRP A 34 -1.06 -14.33 9.83
CA TRP A 34 -1.88 -13.21 10.31
C TRP A 34 -1.11 -11.89 10.33
N MET A 35 0.17 -11.92 10.69
CA MET A 35 1.03 -10.74 10.70
C MET A 35 1.26 -10.21 9.28
N VAL A 36 1.46 -11.09 8.29
CA VAL A 36 1.64 -10.69 6.89
C VAL A 36 0.37 -10.13 6.29
N THR A 37 -0.79 -10.70 6.63
CA THR A 37 -2.09 -10.17 6.19
C THR A 37 -2.31 -8.76 6.73
N LEU A 38 -2.07 -8.54 8.03
CA LEU A 38 -2.13 -7.21 8.64
C LEU A 38 -1.14 -6.23 8.00
N THR A 39 0.09 -6.68 7.74
CA THR A 39 1.11 -5.87 7.06
C THR A 39 0.65 -5.45 5.67
N GLY A 40 0.03 -6.36 4.91
CA GLY A 40 -0.55 -6.06 3.61
C GLY A 40 -1.60 -4.95 3.69
N VAL A 41 -2.50 -5.02 4.68
CA VAL A 41 -3.51 -3.97 4.91
C VAL A 41 -2.85 -2.63 5.26
N VAL A 42 -1.88 -2.61 6.18
CA VAL A 42 -1.17 -1.38 6.58
C VAL A 42 -0.43 -0.73 5.41
N LEU A 43 0.19 -1.52 4.53
CA LEU A 43 0.87 -1.02 3.34
C LEU A 43 -0.11 -0.34 2.37
N VAL A 44 -1.28 -0.93 2.13
CA VAL A 44 -2.31 -0.33 1.28
C VAL A 44 -2.85 0.95 1.91
N LEU A 45 -3.14 0.95 3.21
CA LEU A 45 -3.61 2.14 3.92
C LEU A 45 -2.58 3.29 3.85
N SER A 46 -1.29 2.98 3.94
CA SER A 46 -0.22 3.97 3.81
C SER A 46 -0.23 4.65 2.43
N LEU A 47 -0.56 3.93 1.36
CA LEU A 47 -0.70 4.52 0.02
C LEU A 47 -1.90 5.47 -0.05
N VAL A 48 -3.04 5.09 0.55
CA VAL A 48 -4.23 5.93 0.60
C VAL A 48 -3.95 7.24 1.34
N ILE A 49 -3.24 7.18 2.48
CA ILE A 49 -2.85 8.37 3.24
C ILE A 49 -2.04 9.35 2.39
N ASN A 50 -1.07 8.85 1.62
CA ASN A 50 -0.26 9.71 0.74
C ASN A 50 -1.11 10.36 -0.35
N VAL A 51 -2.01 9.62 -0.99
CA VAL A 51 -2.93 10.16 -2.01
C VAL A 51 -3.82 11.26 -1.42
N VAL A 52 -4.34 11.05 -0.21
CA VAL A 52 -5.16 12.06 0.49
C VAL A 52 -4.31 13.28 0.86
N ALA A 53 -3.08 13.09 1.33
CA ALA A 53 -2.17 14.19 1.64
C ALA A 53 -1.83 15.03 0.39
N ASP A 54 -1.59 14.37 -0.73
CA ASP A 54 -1.34 15.04 -2.02
C ASP A 54 -2.58 15.81 -2.49
N PHE A 55 -3.78 15.24 -2.31
CA PHE A 55 -5.03 15.95 -2.59
C PHE A 55 -5.18 17.21 -1.73
N PHE A 56 -4.95 17.11 -0.43
CA PHE A 56 -5.00 18.29 0.46
C PHE A 56 -3.93 19.33 0.11
N ARG A 57 -2.73 18.92 -0.29
CA ARG A 57 -1.72 19.87 -0.82
C ARG A 57 -2.23 20.54 -2.09
N ALA A 58 -2.76 19.78 -3.05
CA ALA A 58 -3.30 20.34 -4.28
C ALA A 58 -4.41 21.36 -4.01
N VAL A 59 -5.30 21.08 -3.05
CA VAL A 59 -6.33 22.03 -2.60
C VAL A 59 -5.68 23.28 -2.01
N ARG A 60 -4.76 23.16 -1.05
CA ARG A 60 -4.08 24.32 -0.45
C ARG A 60 -3.34 25.17 -1.49
N THR A 61 -2.65 24.54 -2.44
CA THR A 61 -1.94 25.24 -3.52
C THR A 61 -2.90 25.97 -4.46
N THR A 62 -4.03 25.34 -4.80
CA THR A 62 -5.05 25.94 -5.66
C THR A 62 -5.69 27.17 -5.00
N PHE A 63 -5.95 27.09 -3.69
CA PHE A 63 -6.54 28.19 -2.92
C PHE A 63 -5.52 29.14 -2.29
N GLN A 64 -4.22 28.98 -2.58
CA GLN A 64 -3.11 29.77 -2.00
C GLN A 64 -3.18 29.88 -0.46
N LEU A 65 -3.68 28.84 0.20
CA LEU A 65 -3.79 28.78 1.66
C LEU A 65 -2.41 28.45 2.26
N PRO A 66 -1.99 29.14 3.34
CA PRO A 66 -0.73 28.84 4.02
C PRO A 66 -0.66 27.43 4.61
#